data_AF-A0A2Z4Z8I6-F1
#
_entry.id   AF-A0A2Z4Z8I6-F1
#
_cell.length_a   1.000
_cell.length_b   1.000
_cell.length_c   1.000
_cell.angle_alpha   90.00
_cell.angle_beta   90.00
_cell.angle_gamma   90.00
#
_symmetry.space_group_name_H-M   'P 1'
#
loop_
_entity.id
_entity.type
_entity.pdbx_description
1 polymer ?
#
loop_
_entity_poly.entity_id
_entity_poly.type
_entity_poly.pdbx_seq_one_letter_code
_entity_poly.pdbx_strand_id
1 'polypeptide(L)'
;MAALPGDVQMSIRLLSRTERADDIARLKAELQLPALKYVDVSLQKELRRALQRWPLLAEFEQAQRAPGARVSLARQDEPEVAT
;
A
#
# COMPACT_ATOMS: atom_id res chain seq x y z
N MET A 1 6.28 20.09 12.31
CA MET A 1 5.82 19.65 10.98
C MET A 1 6.64 18.43 10.57
N ALA A 2 6.05 17.23 10.60
CA ALA A 2 6.73 16.02 10.11
C ALA A 2 6.56 15.97 8.59
N ALA A 3 7.63 16.24 7.84
CA ALA A 3 7.63 16.05 6.40
C ALA A 3 7.44 14.56 6.09
N LEU A 4 6.50 14.22 5.20
CA LEU A 4 6.27 12.85 4.76
C LEU A 4 7.54 12.35 4.04
N PRO A 5 8.23 11.29 4.52
CA PRO A 5 9.40 10.74 3.84
C PRO A 5 9.06 9.96 2.55
N GLY A 6 7.82 10.09 2.05
CA GLY A 6 7.13 9.04 1.29
C GLY A 6 7.40 9.00 -0.20
N ASP A 7 7.46 10.15 -0.88
CA ASP A 7 7.41 10.18 -2.35
C ASP A 7 8.69 9.60 -2.99
N VAL A 8 9.85 9.96 -2.44
CA VAL A 8 11.15 9.44 -2.89
C VAL A 8 11.31 7.95 -2.54
N GLN A 9 10.82 7.52 -1.38
CA GLN A 9 10.90 6.10 -0.99
C GLN A 9 9.96 5.22 -1.81
N MET A 10 8.77 5.72 -2.18
CA MET A 10 7.84 4.97 -3.02
C MET A 10 8.33 4.84 -4.45
N SER A 11 8.87 5.90 -5.04
CA SER A 11 9.46 5.86 -6.38
C SER A 11 10.64 4.88 -6.47
N ILE A 12 11.52 4.88 -5.47
CA ILE A 12 12.63 3.90 -5.38
C ILE A 12 12.11 2.45 -5.30
N ARG A 13 11.04 2.20 -4.53
CA ARG A 13 10.42 0.87 -4.44
C ARG A 13 9.80 0.42 -5.76
N LEU A 14 9.20 1.33 -6.51
CA LEU A 14 8.64 1.02 -7.83
C LEU A 14 9.74 0.68 -8.84
N LEU A 15 10.85 1.42 -8.85
CA LEU A 15 12.01 1.18 -9.70
C LEU A 15 12.68 -0.18 -9.41
N SER A 16 12.94 -0.48 -8.14
CA SER A 16 13.50 -1.79 -7.73
C SER A 16 12.60 -2.97 -8.15
N ARG A 17 11.30 -2.73 -8.25
CA ARG A 17 10.33 -3.75 -8.64
C ARG A 17 10.30 -4.00 -10.14
N THR A 18 10.43 -2.94 -10.94
CA THR A 18 10.59 -3.08 -12.40
C THR A 18 11.88 -3.82 -12.73
N GLU A 19 13.00 -3.46 -12.09
CA GLU A 19 14.28 -4.15 -12.25
C GLU A 19 14.18 -5.65 -11.91
N ARG A 20 13.54 -5.99 -10.78
CA ARG A 20 13.31 -7.40 -10.41
C ARG A 20 12.46 -8.15 -11.44
N ALA A 21 11.45 -7.52 -12.03
CA ALA A 21 10.62 -8.17 -13.04
C ALA A 21 11.42 -8.45 -14.32
N ASP A 22 12.31 -7.54 -14.70
CA ASP A 22 13.17 -7.67 -15.88
C ASP A 22 14.24 -8.76 -15.69
N ASP A 23 14.89 -8.80 -14.53
CA ASP A 23 15.85 -9.86 -14.19
C ASP A 23 15.21 -11.26 -14.24
N ILE A 24 13.95 -11.36 -13.80
CA ILE A 24 13.20 -12.62 -13.86
C ILE A 24 12.82 -12.98 -15.29
N ALA A 25 12.47 -12.00 -16.12
CA ALA A 25 12.23 -12.24 -17.55
C ALA A 25 13.50 -12.76 -18.24
N ARG A 26 14.65 -12.18 -17.92
CA ARG A 26 15.96 -12.65 -18.39
C ARG A 26 16.27 -14.07 -17.92
N LEU A 27 16.12 -14.34 -16.62
CA LEU A 27 16.36 -15.68 -16.06
C LEU A 27 15.45 -16.74 -16.69
N LYS A 28 14.18 -16.41 -16.96
CA LYS A 28 13.25 -17.31 -17.65
C LYS A 28 13.72 -17.66 -19.07
N ALA A 29 14.30 -16.69 -19.77
CA ALA A 29 14.85 -16.91 -21.10
C ALA A 29 16.10 -17.81 -21.04
N GLU A 30 17.02 -17.52 -20.12
CA GLU A 30 18.26 -18.29 -19.92
C GLU A 30 17.98 -19.74 -19.51
N LEU A 31 16.99 -19.98 -18.63
CA LEU A 31 16.60 -21.31 -18.18
C LEU A 31 15.66 -22.05 -19.15
N GLN A 32 15.29 -21.44 -20.28
CA GLN A 32 14.33 -22.01 -21.24
C GLN A 32 12.97 -22.36 -20.59
N LEU A 33 12.50 -21.52 -19.66
CA LEU A 33 11.23 -21.69 -18.94
C LEU A 33 10.22 -20.57 -19.28
N PRO A 34 9.84 -20.35 -20.56
CA PRO A 34 9.00 -19.22 -20.96
C PRO A 34 7.58 -19.32 -20.37
N ALA A 35 7.05 -20.54 -20.22
CA ALA A 35 5.72 -20.82 -19.71
C ALA A 35 5.60 -20.64 -18.17
N LEU A 36 6.72 -20.54 -17.45
CA LEU A 36 6.70 -20.40 -16.00
C LEU A 36 6.12 -19.03 -15.62
N LYS A 37 4.96 -19.02 -14.95
CA LYS A 37 4.32 -17.78 -14.51
C LYS A 37 5.05 -17.23 -13.29
N TYR A 38 5.51 -16.00 -13.38
CA TYR A 38 6.01 -15.26 -12.22
C TYR A 38 4.85 -14.65 -11.45
N VAL A 39 4.85 -14.80 -10.12
CA VAL A 39 3.87 -14.19 -9.22
C VAL A 39 4.62 -13.49 -8.10
N ASP A 40 4.54 -12.16 -8.09
CA ASP A 40 5.13 -11.36 -7.01
C ASP A 40 4.17 -11.27 -5.80
N VAL A 41 4.42 -12.10 -4.80
CA VAL A 41 3.65 -12.11 -3.54
C VAL A 41 4.08 -11.01 -2.56
N SER A 42 5.14 -10.26 -2.86
CA SER A 42 5.71 -9.26 -1.95
C SER A 42 4.71 -8.13 -1.69
N LEU A 43 4.02 -7.65 -2.74
CA LEU A 43 3.03 -6.58 -2.62
C LEU A 43 1.82 -7.01 -1.79
N GLN A 44 1.30 -8.22 -2.00
CA GLN A 44 0.19 -8.73 -1.20
C GLN A 44 0.58 -8.91 0.28
N LYS A 45 1.85 -9.23 0.56
CA LYS A 45 2.36 -9.32 1.93
C LYS A 45 2.55 -7.93 2.56
N GLU A 46 3.10 -6.97 1.82
CA GLU A 46 3.27 -5.59 2.30
C GLU A 46 1.93 -4.90 2.55
N LEU A 47 0.96 -5.06 1.66
CA LEU A 47 -0.40 -4.55 1.85
C LEU A 47 -1.03 -5.13 3.12
N ARG A 48 -0.96 -6.45 3.30
CA ARG A 48 -1.46 -7.10 4.53
C ARG A 48 -0.78 -6.55 5.78
N ARG A 49 0.54 -6.36 5.76
CA ARG A 49 1.28 -5.74 6.88
C ARG A 49 0.89 -4.29 7.11
N ALA A 50 0.63 -3.52 6.05
CA ALA A 50 0.18 -2.15 6.15
C ALA A 50 -1.22 -2.06 6.79
N LEU A 51 -2.14 -2.93 6.36
CA LEU A 51 -3.48 -3.03 6.94
C LEU A 51 -3.44 -3.53 8.39
N GLN A 52 -2.55 -4.45 8.74
CA GLN A 52 -2.34 -4.86 10.14
C GLN A 52 -1.84 -3.73 11.03
N ARG A 53 -1.01 -2.81 10.50
CA ARG A 53 -0.59 -1.62 11.26
C ARG A 53 -1.75 -0.66 11.49
N TRP A 54 -2.65 -0.54 10.53
CA TRP A 54 -3.75 0.42 10.55
C TRP A 54 -5.11 -0.30 10.53
N PRO A 55 -5.47 -1.01 11.60
CA PRO A 55 -6.70 -1.79 11.66
C PRO A 55 -7.96 -0.94 11.39
N LEU A 56 -7.98 0.32 11.86
CA LEU A 56 -9.04 1.30 11.56
C LEU A 56 -9.23 1.55 10.06
N LEU A 57 -8.20 1.40 9.24
CA LEU A 57 -8.30 1.56 7.79
C LEU A 57 -9.05 0.37 7.14
N ALA A 58 -8.88 -0.83 7.69
CA ALA A 58 -9.60 -2.02 7.25
C ALA A 58 -11.09 -1.94 7.63
N GLU A 59 -11.39 -1.44 8.83
CA GLU A 59 -12.75 -1.15 9.27
C GLU A 59 -13.39 -0.04 8.42
N PHE A 60 -12.60 0.96 8.00
CA PHE A 60 -13.07 2.02 7.10
C PHE A 60 -13.43 1.53 5.70
N GLU A 61 -12.64 0.61 5.11
CA GLU A 61 -13.01 -0.03 3.83
C GLU A 61 -14.34 -0.77 3.95
N GLN A 62 -14.54 -1.51 5.05
CA GLN A 62 -15.77 -2.25 5.32
C GLN A 62 -16.96 -1.31 5.54
N ALA A 63 -16.77 -0.22 6.29
CA ALA A 63 -17.79 0.80 6.52
C ALA A 63 -18.21 1.50 5.22
N GLN A 64 -17.26 1.85 4.34
CA GLN A 64 -17.58 2.47 3.04
C GLN A 64 -18.31 1.55 2.07
N ARG A 65 -18.11 0.23 2.18
CA ARG A 65 -18.80 -0.76 1.34
C ARG A 65 -20.23 -1.02 1.79
N ALA A 66 -20.60 -0.60 3.01
CA ALA A 66 -21.96 -0.69 3.51
C ALA A 66 -22.81 0.46 2.92
N PRO A 67 -23.98 0.18 2.32
CA PRO A 67 -24.84 1.22 1.78
C PRO A 67 -25.39 2.10 2.92
N GLY A 68 -24.94 3.35 2.98
CA GLY A 68 -25.43 4.38 3.91
C GLY A 68 -24.44 4.89 4.96
N ALA A 69 -23.27 4.27 5.14
CA ALA A 69 -22.29 4.70 6.13
C ALA A 69 -21.26 5.68 5.51
N ARG A 70 -21.50 6.99 5.65
CA ARG A 70 -20.46 8.01 5.43
C ARG A 70 -19.72 8.26 6.75
N VAL A 71 -18.51 7.76 6.86
CA VAL A 71 -17.61 8.09 7.98
C VAL A 71 -17.15 9.54 7.80
N SER A 72 -17.62 10.44 8.69
CA SER A 72 -17.19 11.84 8.70
C SER A 72 -15.90 11.97 9.51
N LEU A 73 -14.79 12.29 8.83
CA LEU A 73 -13.50 12.62 9.45
C LEU A 73 -13.49 14.08 9.93
N ALA A 74 -14.47 14.50 10.71
CA ALA A 74 -14.42 15.80 11.36
C ALA A 74 -13.51 15.68 12.59
N ARG A 75 -12.38 16.38 12.61
CA ARG A 75 -11.57 16.58 13.82
C ARG A 75 -12.46 17.32 14.82
N GLN A 76 -12.96 16.60 15.82
CA GLN A 76 -13.58 17.20 17.00
C GLN A 76 -12.46 17.55 17.99
N ASP A 77 -12.63 18.66 18.69
CA ASP A 77 -11.78 19.23 19.73
C ASP A 77 -10.74 20.28 19.28
N GLU A 78 -11.24 21.47 18.94
CA GLU A 78 -10.60 22.71 19.40
C GLU A 78 -11.41 23.19 20.62
N PRO A 79 -10.88 23.20 21.85
CA PRO A 79 -11.60 23.75 22.98
C PRO A 79 -11.62 25.29 22.85
N GLU A 80 -12.82 25.84 22.67
CA GLU A 80 -13.10 27.27 22.75
C GLU A 80 -12.77 27.76 24.17
N VAL A 81 -11.59 28.36 24.33
CA VAL A 81 -11.20 29.05 25.58
C VAL A 81 -12.00 30.35 25.64
N ALA A 82 -13.12 30.32 26.36
CA ALA A 82 -13.87 31.51 26.74
C ALA A 82 -13.19 32.18 27.95
N THR A 83 -12.68 33.38 27.68
CA THR A 83 -12.36 34.56 28.53
C THR A 83 -12.29 34.40 30.05
#